data_AF-A0A9D7FKB5-F1
#
_entry.id   AF-A0A9D7FKB5-F1
#
_cell.length_a   1.000
_cell.length_b   1.000
_cell.length_c   1.000
_cell.angle_alpha   90.00
_cell.angle_beta   90.00
_cell.angle_gamma   90.00
#
_symmetry.space_group_name_H-M   'P 1'
#
loop_
_entity.id
_entity.type
_entity.pdbx_description
1 polymer ?
#
loop_
_entity_poly.entity_id
_entity_poly.type
_entity_poly.pdbx_seq_one_letter_code
_entity_poly.pdbx_strand_id
1 'polypeptide(L)'
;MAALIQHEQRYLVAERPAGKTMAGYWEFPGGKLHPNEEPREGLKREIFEELGVLVEVGDIIEVIQHIDPDKTVLLLFFDCRLKDGQPSGREGQRIRWVSPQDMLDMKFLPADIALLTRLIGNLSPELEGRLSFSTDLNQGVSHAEILFIAVGTPPREDGSADLSHVLGVAREIGKRMIEKKIIVIKSTVPPGSAARVAQAIRSVTTVPCAVLSNPEFLKEGAAIDDFTRPDRIILGGQDVAALEVLKDLYDPFVRTGNPIMIMDNVTAEMCKYASNAMLATRISFMNEIAGLCENTGANVALVREAMGFDHRIGLHFLFPGVGYGGSCFPKDVQALIATGKQFGYPMSILESVEKVNQRQKVVLFDKLLSHFQGDLKKRRIAVWGLAFKPKTDDIREAPALTLIECLLQAGCQVCAYDPEAMPTSQGLLGNRVEFASGNYQACEGADALLVVTEWNEFRRPDFDRLRSLLKHPLILDGRNLYNPNRMKSLGFTYYSIGRPPVFQEGASKS
;
A
#
# COMPACT_ATOMS: atom_id res chain seq x y z
N MET A 1 -0.98 -22.35 19.93
CA MET A 1 -0.75 -23.35 18.88
C MET A 1 -2.08 -23.60 18.22
N ALA A 2 -2.11 -23.84 16.92
CA ALA A 2 -3.33 -24.09 16.19
C ALA A 2 -3.12 -25.23 15.17
N ALA A 3 -4.15 -26.05 14.99
CA ALA A 3 -4.16 -27.18 14.06
C ALA A 3 -4.89 -26.79 12.79
N LEU A 4 -4.19 -26.88 11.66
CA LEU A 4 -4.81 -26.82 10.36
C LEU A 4 -5.23 -28.24 9.95
N ILE A 5 -6.49 -28.57 10.15
CA ILE A 5 -7.04 -29.90 9.85
C ILE A 5 -7.87 -29.81 8.58
N GLN A 6 -7.45 -30.52 7.52
CA GLN A 6 -8.11 -30.53 6.22
C GLN A 6 -8.84 -31.86 5.95
N HIS A 7 -10.05 -31.78 5.39
CA HIS A 7 -10.81 -32.92 4.88
C HIS A 7 -11.63 -32.46 3.66
N GLU A 8 -11.55 -33.17 2.53
CA GLU A 8 -12.32 -32.88 1.31
C GLU A 8 -12.31 -31.39 0.89
N GLN A 9 -11.12 -30.78 0.83
CA GLN A 9 -10.92 -29.36 0.48
C GLN A 9 -11.56 -28.35 1.45
N ARG A 10 -11.98 -28.79 2.63
CA ARG A 10 -12.48 -27.95 3.72
C ARG A 10 -11.54 -28.03 4.90
N TYR A 11 -11.52 -26.96 5.71
CA TYR A 11 -10.78 -26.96 6.96
C TYR A 11 -11.74 -26.91 8.15
N LEU A 12 -11.33 -27.57 9.22
CA LEU A 12 -12.06 -27.55 10.48
C LEU A 12 -11.77 -26.26 11.23
N VAL A 13 -12.83 -25.54 11.59
CA VAL A 13 -12.75 -24.28 12.35
C VAL A 13 -13.73 -24.33 13.52
N ALA A 14 -13.37 -23.64 14.60
CA ALA A 14 -14.14 -23.59 15.84
C ALA A 14 -14.53 -22.14 16.17
N GLU A 15 -15.71 -21.94 16.75
CA GLU A 15 -16.18 -20.64 17.20
C GLU A 15 -15.99 -20.48 18.70
N ARG A 16 -15.43 -19.35 19.12
CA ARG A 16 -15.15 -19.06 20.53
C ARG A 16 -16.44 -19.05 21.36
N PRO A 17 -16.52 -19.87 22.43
CA PRO A 17 -17.71 -19.95 23.27
C PRO A 17 -17.97 -18.64 24.04
N ALA A 18 -19.20 -18.47 24.49
CA ALA A 18 -19.61 -17.31 25.29
C ALA A 18 -18.77 -17.20 26.58
N GLY A 19 -18.34 -15.99 26.92
CA GLY A 19 -17.51 -15.72 28.11
C GLY A 19 -15.99 -15.69 27.87
N LYS A 20 -15.50 -16.12 26.70
CA LYS A 20 -14.10 -15.88 26.28
C LYS A 20 -13.98 -14.53 25.57
N THR A 21 -12.80 -13.89 25.63
CA THR A 21 -12.49 -12.67 24.84
C THR A 21 -12.77 -12.95 23.36
N MET A 22 -13.45 -12.03 22.67
CA MET A 22 -13.90 -12.21 21.27
C MET A 22 -14.82 -13.42 21.05
N ALA A 23 -15.75 -13.69 21.99
CA ALA A 23 -16.80 -14.69 21.80
C ALA A 23 -17.56 -14.48 20.48
N GLY A 24 -17.89 -15.58 19.80
CA GLY A 24 -18.54 -15.57 18.48
C GLY A 24 -17.60 -15.36 17.28
N TYR A 25 -16.29 -15.22 17.52
CA TYR A 25 -15.29 -15.25 16.45
C TYR A 25 -14.84 -16.69 16.16
N TRP A 26 -14.50 -16.96 14.90
CA TRP A 26 -13.97 -18.24 14.43
C TRP A 26 -12.43 -18.26 14.52
N GLU A 27 -11.87 -19.43 14.79
CA GLU A 27 -10.43 -19.69 14.87
C GLU A 27 -10.11 -21.12 14.40
N PHE A 28 -8.84 -21.38 14.09
CA PHE A 28 -8.38 -22.75 13.92
C PHE A 28 -8.23 -23.41 15.30
N PRO A 29 -8.68 -24.67 15.48
CA PRO A 29 -8.68 -25.31 16.80
C PRO A 29 -7.29 -25.44 17.42
N GLY A 30 -7.21 -25.40 18.75
CA GLY A 30 -5.95 -25.50 19.49
C GLY A 30 -5.86 -24.48 20.63
N GLY A 31 -4.75 -24.51 21.37
CA GLY A 31 -4.65 -23.71 22.59
C GLY A 31 -3.24 -23.34 23.01
N LYS A 32 -3.09 -23.07 24.31
CA LYS A 32 -1.85 -22.53 24.89
C LYS A 32 -0.86 -23.65 25.16
N LEU A 33 0.42 -23.34 25.00
CA LEU A 33 1.50 -24.24 25.38
C LEU A 33 1.76 -24.11 26.89
N HIS A 34 1.85 -25.22 27.60
CA HIS A 34 2.24 -25.22 29.01
C HIS A 34 3.76 -25.07 29.19
N PRO A 35 4.24 -24.58 30.35
CA PRO A 35 5.67 -24.54 30.64
C PRO A 35 6.31 -25.92 30.50
N ASN A 36 7.43 -26.00 29.76
CA ASN A 36 8.18 -27.23 29.46
C ASN A 36 7.43 -28.29 28.63
N GLU A 37 6.32 -27.93 28.00
CA GLU A 37 5.62 -28.79 27.04
C GLU A 37 6.22 -28.63 25.64
N GLU A 38 6.36 -29.73 24.90
CA GLU A 38 6.77 -29.67 23.49
C GLU A 38 5.56 -29.25 22.62
N PRO A 39 5.73 -28.33 21.65
CA PRO A 39 4.62 -27.80 20.86
C PRO A 39 3.70 -28.83 20.17
N ARG A 40 4.25 -29.90 19.58
CA ARG A 40 3.42 -30.91 18.90
C ARG A 40 2.62 -31.71 19.90
N GLU A 41 3.21 -32.10 21.04
CA GLU A 41 2.49 -32.80 22.10
C GLU A 41 1.42 -31.91 22.76
N GLY A 42 1.73 -30.64 22.99
CA GLY A 42 0.75 -29.67 23.50
C GLY A 42 -0.43 -29.50 22.54
N LEU A 43 -0.18 -29.43 21.23
CA LEU A 43 -1.27 -29.34 20.26
C LEU A 43 -2.13 -30.61 20.23
N LYS A 44 -1.53 -31.82 20.30
CA LYS A 44 -2.31 -33.08 20.38
C LYS A 44 -3.25 -33.08 21.59
N ARG A 45 -2.75 -32.65 22.76
CA ARG A 45 -3.53 -32.54 23.99
C ARG A 45 -4.71 -31.59 23.80
N GLU A 46 -4.45 -30.35 23.35
CA GLU A 46 -5.48 -29.33 23.14
C GLU A 46 -6.56 -29.81 22.16
N ILE A 47 -6.18 -30.41 21.04
CA ILE A 47 -7.15 -30.93 20.06
C ILE A 47 -7.98 -32.07 20.64
N PHE A 48 -7.39 -32.95 21.45
CA PHE A 48 -8.13 -34.02 22.10
C PHE A 48 -9.10 -33.49 23.17
N GLU A 49 -8.68 -32.48 23.94
CA GLU A 49 -9.51 -31.82 24.96
C GLU A 49 -10.68 -31.07 24.32
N GLU A 50 -10.40 -30.25 23.29
CA GLU A 50 -11.40 -29.41 22.64
C GLU A 50 -12.34 -30.17 21.70
N LEU A 51 -11.80 -31.13 20.93
CA LEU A 51 -12.51 -31.75 19.80
C LEU A 51 -12.75 -33.25 19.98
N GLY A 52 -12.05 -33.89 20.92
CA GLY A 52 -12.21 -35.31 21.22
C GLY A 52 -11.61 -36.27 20.22
N VAL A 53 -10.73 -35.79 19.34
CA VAL A 53 -10.12 -36.58 18.27
C VAL A 53 -8.61 -36.63 18.41
N LEU A 54 -8.03 -37.70 17.88
CA LEU A 54 -6.58 -37.84 17.78
C LEU A 54 -6.10 -37.33 16.43
N VAL A 55 -5.06 -36.51 16.45
CA VAL A 55 -4.43 -35.95 15.26
C VAL A 55 -2.97 -36.37 15.14
N GLU A 56 -2.51 -36.54 13.90
CA GLU A 56 -1.10 -36.49 13.55
C GLU A 56 -0.69 -35.04 13.35
N VAL A 57 0.30 -34.58 14.12
CA VAL A 57 0.83 -33.21 14.01
C VAL A 57 2.08 -33.22 13.13
N GLY A 58 1.91 -32.73 11.90
CA GLY A 58 2.93 -32.51 10.89
C GLY A 58 3.72 -31.22 11.13
N ASP A 59 4.30 -30.67 10.07
CA ASP A 59 5.21 -29.52 10.18
C ASP A 59 4.50 -28.21 10.49
N ILE A 60 5.28 -27.25 11.01
CA ILE A 60 4.82 -25.89 11.18
C ILE A 60 4.65 -25.28 9.78
N ILE A 61 3.42 -24.93 9.45
CA ILE A 61 3.08 -24.23 8.22
C ILE A 61 3.37 -22.74 8.37
N GLU A 62 3.10 -22.19 9.55
CA GLU A 62 3.18 -20.75 9.77
C GLU A 62 3.49 -20.38 11.22
N VAL A 63 4.21 -19.28 11.40
CA VAL A 63 4.45 -18.67 12.71
C VAL A 63 4.00 -17.21 12.66
N ILE A 64 2.94 -16.89 13.40
CA ILE A 64 2.37 -15.54 13.45
C ILE A 64 2.64 -14.94 14.83
N GLN A 65 3.30 -13.78 14.86
CA GLN A 65 3.37 -12.97 16.06
C GLN A 65 2.22 -11.96 16.06
N HIS A 66 1.30 -12.09 17.00
CA HIS A 66 0.18 -11.16 17.18
C HIS A 66 0.39 -10.32 18.44
N ILE A 67 0.23 -9.01 18.32
CA ILE A 67 0.44 -8.06 19.42
C ILE A 67 -0.90 -7.43 19.78
N ASP A 68 -1.42 -7.81 20.95
CA ASP A 68 -2.56 -7.15 21.59
C ASP A 68 -2.06 -6.05 22.53
N PRO A 69 -2.91 -5.09 22.94
CA PRO A 69 -2.54 -4.04 23.88
C PRO A 69 -1.91 -4.54 25.20
N ASP A 70 -2.32 -5.72 25.66
CA ASP A 70 -1.95 -6.26 26.98
C ASP A 70 -0.98 -7.46 26.91
N LYS A 71 -0.71 -8.01 25.71
CA LYS A 71 0.12 -9.21 25.53
C LYS A 71 0.61 -9.40 24.09
N THR A 72 1.75 -10.06 23.95
CA THR A 72 2.22 -10.60 22.67
C THR A 72 1.99 -12.10 22.66
N VAL A 73 1.37 -12.61 21.60
CA VAL A 73 1.09 -14.03 21.39
C VAL A 73 1.89 -14.50 20.16
N LEU A 74 2.63 -15.60 20.32
CA LEU A 74 3.22 -16.32 19.21
C LEU A 74 2.32 -17.51 18.87
N LEU A 75 1.77 -17.51 17.67
CA LEU A 75 0.85 -18.52 17.18
C LEU A 75 1.57 -19.41 16.16
N LEU A 76 1.73 -20.68 16.52
CA LEU A 76 2.31 -21.72 15.68
C LEU A 76 1.18 -22.51 15.03
N PHE A 77 1.12 -22.53 13.71
CA PHE A 77 0.16 -23.33 12.94
C PHE A 77 0.82 -24.59 12.42
N PHE A 78 0.22 -25.74 12.69
CA PHE A 78 0.73 -27.04 12.25
C PHE A 78 -0.21 -27.68 11.24
N ASP A 79 0.36 -28.34 10.23
CA ASP A 79 -0.40 -29.27 9.38
C ASP A 79 -0.86 -30.45 10.23
N CYS A 80 -2.16 -30.76 10.25
CA CYS A 80 -2.69 -31.81 11.10
C CYS A 80 -3.62 -32.74 10.32
N ARG A 81 -3.44 -34.05 10.52
CA ARG A 81 -4.30 -35.09 9.92
C ARG A 81 -5.10 -35.80 10.99
N LEU A 82 -6.41 -35.95 10.78
CA LEU A 82 -7.24 -36.78 11.67
C LEU A 82 -6.82 -38.24 11.56
N LYS A 83 -6.54 -38.87 12.70
CA LYS A 83 -6.25 -40.31 12.77
C LYS A 83 -7.49 -41.14 13.01
N ASP A 84 -8.35 -40.71 13.93
CA ASP A 84 -9.55 -41.44 14.31
C ASP A 84 -10.60 -40.52 14.96
N GLY A 85 -11.88 -40.87 14.79
CA GLY A 85 -13.04 -40.17 15.32
C GLY A 85 -13.57 -39.02 14.46
N GLN A 86 -14.78 -38.55 14.78
CA GLN A 86 -15.33 -37.32 14.23
C GLN A 86 -15.17 -36.18 15.25
N PRO A 87 -14.62 -35.03 14.85
CA PRO A 87 -14.49 -33.88 15.75
C PRO A 87 -15.84 -33.43 16.29
N SER A 88 -15.89 -33.07 17.57
CA SER A 88 -17.07 -32.51 18.24
C SER A 88 -16.64 -31.48 19.27
N GLY A 89 -17.26 -30.30 19.33
CA GLY A 89 -16.89 -29.25 20.30
C GLY A 89 -17.24 -29.64 21.74
N ARG A 90 -16.26 -30.09 22.52
CA ARG A 90 -16.43 -30.59 23.89
C ARG A 90 -16.51 -29.49 24.96
N GLU A 91 -16.13 -28.27 24.63
CA GLU A 91 -16.26 -27.08 25.48
C GLU A 91 -17.51 -26.24 25.15
N GLY A 92 -18.45 -26.77 24.36
CA GLY A 92 -19.64 -26.04 23.92
C GLY A 92 -19.38 -25.05 22.76
N GLN A 93 -18.21 -25.14 22.11
CA GLN A 93 -17.90 -24.43 20.87
C GLN A 93 -18.63 -25.05 19.67
N ARG A 94 -19.11 -24.20 18.75
CA ARG A 94 -19.58 -24.68 17.45
C ARG A 94 -18.37 -24.95 16.57
N ILE A 95 -18.41 -26.06 15.83
CA ILE A 95 -17.37 -26.41 14.86
C ILE A 95 -17.98 -26.56 13.47
N ARG A 96 -17.20 -26.26 12.43
CA ARG A 96 -17.63 -26.41 11.04
C ARG A 96 -16.46 -26.84 10.16
N TRP A 97 -16.78 -27.66 9.15
CA TRP A 97 -15.93 -27.86 7.99
C TRP A 97 -16.28 -26.79 6.95
N VAL A 98 -15.34 -25.90 6.67
CA VAL A 98 -15.59 -24.71 5.85
C VAL A 98 -14.62 -24.70 4.67
N SER A 99 -15.08 -24.32 3.49
CA SER A 99 -14.17 -24.09 2.35
C SER A 99 -13.38 -22.79 2.56
N PRO A 100 -12.16 -22.63 2.03
CA PRO A 100 -11.44 -21.37 2.16
C PRO A 100 -12.20 -20.15 1.64
N GLN A 101 -13.03 -20.31 0.60
CA GLN A 101 -13.88 -19.23 0.09
C GLN A 101 -14.95 -18.83 1.10
N ASP A 102 -15.66 -19.79 1.71
CA ASP A 102 -16.70 -19.50 2.70
C ASP A 102 -16.13 -18.89 4.00
N MET A 103 -14.84 -19.11 4.30
CA MET A 103 -14.18 -18.47 5.44
C MET A 103 -14.10 -16.95 5.31
N LEU A 104 -14.12 -16.40 4.09
CA LEU A 104 -14.09 -14.95 3.86
C LEU A 104 -15.31 -14.23 4.42
N ASP A 105 -16.45 -14.92 4.44
CA ASP A 105 -17.72 -14.39 4.96
C ASP A 105 -17.86 -14.61 6.48
N MET A 106 -16.87 -15.25 7.11
CA MET A 106 -16.89 -15.59 8.52
C MET A 106 -16.02 -14.63 9.34
N LYS A 107 -16.46 -14.37 10.57
CA LYS A 107 -15.78 -13.44 11.48
C LYS A 107 -14.63 -14.13 12.21
N PHE A 108 -13.44 -14.17 11.60
CA PHE A 108 -12.26 -14.79 12.21
C PHE A 108 -11.49 -13.90 13.17
N LEU A 109 -10.79 -14.53 14.12
CA LEU A 109 -9.83 -13.84 14.97
C LEU A 109 -8.73 -13.14 14.14
N PRO A 110 -8.28 -11.93 14.54
CA PRO A 110 -7.26 -11.18 13.80
C PRO A 110 -5.95 -11.94 13.56
N ALA A 111 -5.54 -12.79 14.50
CA ALA A 111 -4.31 -13.58 14.39
C ALA A 111 -4.41 -14.65 13.29
N ASP A 112 -5.61 -15.18 13.03
CA ASP A 112 -5.88 -16.23 12.05
C ASP A 112 -6.09 -15.66 10.63
N ILE A 113 -6.46 -14.38 10.50
CA ILE A 113 -6.69 -13.72 9.20
C ILE A 113 -5.45 -13.82 8.30
N ALA A 114 -4.25 -13.64 8.85
CA ALA A 114 -3.03 -13.68 8.05
C ALA A 114 -2.72 -15.07 7.47
N LEU A 115 -3.12 -16.16 8.16
CA LEU A 115 -3.06 -17.50 7.60
C LEU A 115 -4.19 -17.71 6.58
N LEU A 116 -5.42 -17.25 6.85
CA LEU A 116 -6.54 -17.37 5.91
C LEU A 116 -6.24 -16.73 4.56
N THR A 117 -5.72 -15.50 4.56
CA THR A 117 -5.31 -14.80 3.34
C THR A 117 -4.28 -15.63 2.56
N ARG A 118 -3.38 -16.34 3.24
CA ARG A 118 -2.40 -17.23 2.62
C ARG A 118 -2.97 -18.58 2.20
N LEU A 119 -3.89 -19.19 2.94
CA LEU A 119 -4.56 -20.43 2.51
C LEU A 119 -5.40 -20.20 1.26
N ILE A 120 -6.05 -19.04 1.18
CA ILE A 120 -6.79 -18.60 0.01
C ILE A 120 -5.81 -18.23 -1.12
N GLY A 121 -4.68 -17.60 -0.80
CA GLY A 121 -3.62 -17.31 -1.77
C GLY A 121 -2.88 -18.56 -2.29
N ASN A 122 -2.74 -19.60 -1.46
CA ASN A 122 -2.10 -20.87 -1.77
C ASN A 122 -3.04 -21.88 -2.43
N LEU A 123 -4.36 -21.63 -2.46
CA LEU A 123 -5.25 -22.15 -3.50
C LEU A 123 -5.02 -21.34 -4.78
N SER A 124 -3.81 -21.47 -5.30
CA SER A 124 -3.34 -20.65 -6.39
C SER A 124 -4.18 -20.99 -7.65
N PRO A 125 -4.72 -20.00 -8.39
CA PRO A 125 -5.38 -20.27 -9.67
C PRO A 125 -4.52 -21.09 -10.63
N GLU A 126 -3.19 -21.05 -10.49
CA GLU A 126 -2.23 -21.89 -11.21
C GLU A 126 -2.41 -23.39 -10.89
N LEU A 127 -2.71 -23.74 -9.64
CA LEU A 127 -2.96 -25.13 -9.20
C LEU A 127 -4.28 -25.69 -9.76
N GLU A 128 -5.23 -24.82 -10.09
CA GLU A 128 -6.49 -25.19 -10.77
C GLU A 128 -6.44 -24.97 -12.29
N GLY A 129 -5.28 -24.60 -12.84
CA GLY A 129 -5.10 -24.33 -14.27
C GLY A 129 -5.84 -23.09 -14.81
N ARG A 130 -6.25 -22.18 -13.91
CA ARG A 130 -6.97 -20.93 -14.22
C ARG A 130 -6.07 -19.70 -14.39
N LEU A 131 -4.77 -19.83 -14.12
CA LEU A 131 -3.77 -18.79 -14.35
C LEU A 131 -2.51 -19.42 -14.95
N SER A 132 -2.00 -18.79 -16.01
CA SER A 132 -0.81 -19.21 -16.73
C SER A 132 0.05 -18.00 -17.09
N PHE A 133 1.36 -18.15 -16.99
CA PHE A 133 2.33 -17.14 -17.42
C PHE A 133 3.02 -17.61 -18.69
N SER A 134 3.12 -16.72 -19.68
CA SER A 134 3.80 -17.00 -20.94
C SER A 134 4.45 -15.73 -21.46
N THR A 135 5.58 -15.90 -22.15
CA THR A 135 6.23 -14.83 -22.92
C THR A 135 5.77 -14.83 -24.38
N ASP A 136 4.99 -15.83 -24.81
CA ASP A 136 4.42 -15.90 -26.15
C ASP A 136 3.06 -15.19 -26.22
N LEU A 137 3.06 -14.00 -26.80
CA LEU A 137 1.86 -13.21 -27.03
C LEU A 137 0.83 -13.93 -27.93
N ASN A 138 1.27 -14.78 -28.87
CA ASN A 138 0.33 -15.51 -29.76
C ASN A 138 -0.59 -16.42 -28.96
N GLN A 139 -0.05 -17.09 -27.94
CA GLN A 139 -0.82 -17.99 -27.09
C GLN A 139 -1.96 -17.24 -26.40
N GLY A 140 -1.66 -16.08 -25.80
CA GLY A 140 -2.64 -15.24 -25.13
C GLY A 140 -3.70 -14.68 -26.09
N VAL A 141 -3.29 -14.14 -27.24
CA VAL A 141 -4.21 -13.56 -28.23
C VAL A 141 -5.13 -14.61 -28.85
N SER A 142 -4.62 -15.81 -29.11
CA SER A 142 -5.43 -16.90 -29.67
C SER A 142 -6.46 -17.41 -28.65
N HIS A 143 -6.06 -17.54 -27.38
CA HIS A 143 -6.91 -18.08 -26.32
C HIS A 143 -8.00 -17.12 -25.84
N ALA A 144 -7.66 -15.84 -25.61
CA ALA A 144 -8.51 -14.95 -24.84
C ALA A 144 -9.63 -14.28 -25.67
N GLU A 145 -10.81 -14.15 -25.10
CA GLU A 145 -11.88 -13.28 -25.63
C GLU A 145 -11.63 -11.79 -25.29
N ILE A 146 -11.15 -11.54 -24.06
CA ILE A 146 -10.86 -10.23 -23.50
C ILE A 146 -9.34 -10.09 -23.31
N LEU A 147 -8.75 -9.04 -23.89
CA LEU A 147 -7.33 -8.75 -23.82
C LEU A 147 -7.10 -7.43 -23.09
N PHE A 148 -6.53 -7.48 -21.88
CA PHE A 148 -6.17 -6.30 -21.11
C PHE A 148 -4.77 -5.80 -21.48
N ILE A 149 -4.66 -4.52 -21.85
CA ILE A 149 -3.39 -3.81 -22.00
C ILE A 149 -3.09 -3.12 -20.66
N ALA A 150 -2.12 -3.64 -19.92
CA ALA A 150 -1.71 -3.17 -18.60
C ALA A 150 -0.21 -2.80 -18.54
N VAL A 151 0.37 -2.39 -19.67
CA VAL A 151 1.77 -1.96 -19.74
C VAL A 151 1.97 -0.56 -19.17
N GLY A 152 3.20 -0.25 -18.75
CA GLY A 152 3.56 1.06 -18.24
C GLY A 152 3.47 2.17 -19.29
N THR A 153 3.16 3.38 -18.82
CA THR A 153 3.12 4.63 -19.60
C THR A 153 4.03 5.65 -18.91
N PRO A 154 5.36 5.50 -19.01
CA PRO A 154 6.30 6.40 -18.35
C PRO A 154 6.15 7.84 -18.89
N PRO A 155 6.50 8.85 -18.09
CA PRO A 155 6.55 10.23 -18.58
C PRO A 155 7.71 10.41 -19.57
N ARG A 156 7.53 11.32 -20.52
CA ARG A 156 8.58 11.86 -21.40
C ARG A 156 9.26 13.06 -20.75
N GLU A 157 10.35 13.55 -21.36
CA GLU A 157 11.06 14.74 -20.90
C GLU A 157 10.17 16.00 -20.79
N ASP A 158 9.14 16.10 -21.65
CA ASP A 158 8.17 17.20 -21.64
C ASP A 158 7.01 16.99 -20.63
N GLY A 159 7.04 15.90 -19.85
CA GLY A 159 6.02 15.51 -18.89
C GLY A 159 4.80 14.81 -19.50
N SER A 160 4.71 14.67 -20.83
CA SER A 160 3.62 13.93 -21.47
C SER A 160 3.76 12.41 -21.27
N ALA A 161 2.66 11.67 -21.31
CA ALA A 161 2.71 10.21 -21.17
C ALA A 161 3.22 9.54 -22.46
N ASP A 162 4.18 8.63 -22.34
CA ASP A 162 4.63 7.82 -23.47
C ASP A 162 3.70 6.64 -23.75
N LEU A 163 3.11 6.64 -24.96
CA LEU A 163 2.20 5.59 -25.43
C LEU A 163 2.88 4.57 -26.34
N SER A 164 4.21 4.64 -26.52
CA SER A 164 4.96 3.75 -27.41
C SER A 164 4.68 2.26 -27.11
N HIS A 165 4.73 1.87 -25.83
CA HIS A 165 4.45 0.49 -25.38
C HIS A 165 3.00 0.07 -25.63
N VAL A 166 2.03 0.92 -25.26
CA VAL A 166 0.59 0.65 -25.45
C VAL A 166 0.27 0.45 -26.94
N LEU A 167 0.76 1.35 -27.80
CA LEU A 167 0.53 1.27 -29.26
C LEU A 167 1.32 0.13 -29.90
N GLY A 168 2.50 -0.21 -29.36
CA GLY A 168 3.29 -1.37 -29.75
C GLY A 168 2.52 -2.67 -29.52
N VAL A 169 2.04 -2.88 -28.28
CA VAL A 169 1.22 -4.06 -27.92
C VAL A 169 -0.05 -4.11 -28.75
N ALA A 170 -0.73 -2.98 -28.96
CA ALA A 170 -1.93 -2.92 -29.80
C ALA A 170 -1.68 -3.42 -31.24
N ARG A 171 -0.55 -3.02 -31.86
CA ARG A 171 -0.16 -3.54 -33.18
C ARG A 171 0.17 -5.03 -33.15
N GLU A 172 0.87 -5.49 -32.12
CA GLU A 172 1.22 -6.91 -32.01
C GLU A 172 0.00 -7.79 -31.79
N ILE A 173 -1.00 -7.34 -31.02
CA ILE A 173 -2.31 -7.98 -30.91
C ILE A 173 -2.98 -8.03 -32.29
N GLY A 174 -3.09 -6.90 -32.98
CA GLY A 174 -3.75 -6.82 -34.29
C GLY A 174 -3.17 -7.77 -35.34
N LYS A 175 -1.83 -7.91 -35.42
CA LYS A 175 -1.15 -8.84 -36.33
C LYS A 175 -1.50 -10.32 -36.12
N ARG A 176 -2.01 -10.67 -34.92
CA ARG A 176 -2.24 -12.06 -34.48
C ARG A 176 -3.71 -12.40 -34.35
N MET A 177 -4.59 -11.40 -34.44
CA MET A 177 -6.03 -11.61 -34.36
C MET A 177 -6.54 -12.31 -35.63
N ILE A 178 -7.27 -13.41 -35.42
CA ILE A 178 -8.00 -14.14 -36.47
C ILE A 178 -9.52 -14.07 -36.31
N GLU A 179 -10.00 -13.60 -35.15
CA GLU A 179 -11.42 -13.47 -34.79
C GLU A 179 -11.66 -12.20 -33.96
N LYS A 180 -12.93 -11.83 -33.77
CA LYS A 180 -13.30 -10.62 -33.00
C LYS A 180 -12.80 -10.73 -31.56
N LYS A 181 -12.15 -9.67 -31.06
CA LYS A 181 -11.68 -9.58 -29.66
C LYS A 181 -12.19 -8.31 -28.98
N ILE A 182 -12.24 -8.34 -27.64
CA ILE A 182 -12.45 -7.16 -26.81
C ILE A 182 -11.09 -6.73 -26.24
N ILE A 183 -10.63 -5.54 -26.61
CA ILE A 183 -9.36 -4.96 -26.16
C ILE A 183 -9.66 -3.93 -25.08
N VAL A 184 -9.10 -4.13 -23.89
CA VAL A 184 -9.37 -3.30 -22.72
C VAL A 184 -8.11 -2.57 -22.29
N ILE A 185 -8.13 -1.25 -22.36
CA ILE A 185 -7.01 -0.41 -21.91
C ILE A 185 -7.14 -0.21 -20.40
N LYS A 186 -6.30 -0.93 -19.65
CA LYS A 186 -6.16 -0.78 -18.18
C LYS A 186 -5.10 0.25 -17.82
N SER A 187 -4.06 0.36 -18.66
CA SER A 187 -3.00 1.37 -18.55
C SER A 187 -3.58 2.78 -18.38
N THR A 188 -2.94 3.60 -17.56
CA THR A 188 -3.31 5.02 -17.44
C THR A 188 -2.85 5.77 -18.68
N VAL A 189 -3.79 6.13 -19.56
CA VAL A 189 -3.51 6.76 -20.86
C VAL A 189 -4.25 8.09 -21.01
N PRO A 190 -3.67 9.13 -21.64
CA PRO A 190 -4.32 10.42 -21.81
C PRO A 190 -5.65 10.32 -22.57
N PRO A 191 -6.60 11.24 -22.35
CA PRO A 191 -7.87 11.27 -23.08
C PRO A 191 -7.67 11.26 -24.61
N GLY A 192 -8.43 10.42 -25.30
CA GLY A 192 -8.34 10.17 -26.74
C GLY A 192 -7.44 8.98 -27.13
N SER A 193 -6.86 8.26 -26.17
CA SER A 193 -5.90 7.18 -26.46
C SER A 193 -6.55 5.92 -27.01
N ALA A 194 -7.78 5.59 -26.60
CA ALA A 194 -8.53 4.46 -27.14
C ALA A 194 -8.71 4.54 -28.66
N ALA A 195 -8.95 5.74 -29.20
CA ALA A 195 -9.04 5.93 -30.65
C ALA A 195 -7.70 5.64 -31.35
N ARG A 196 -6.57 6.01 -30.73
CA ARG A 196 -5.22 5.73 -31.24
C ARG A 196 -4.89 4.25 -31.19
N VAL A 197 -5.30 3.55 -30.12
CA VAL A 197 -5.16 2.08 -29.98
C VAL A 197 -5.99 1.37 -31.05
N ALA A 198 -7.24 1.76 -31.23
CA ALA A 198 -8.10 1.20 -32.28
C ALA A 198 -7.51 1.42 -33.67
N GLN A 199 -6.93 2.59 -33.94
CA GLN A 199 -6.25 2.87 -35.20
C GLN A 199 -4.98 2.04 -35.37
N ALA A 200 -4.19 1.85 -34.32
CA ALA A 200 -3.00 1.03 -34.34
C ALA A 200 -3.32 -0.43 -34.69
N ILE A 201 -4.40 -0.99 -34.14
CA ILE A 201 -4.89 -2.33 -34.48
C ILE A 201 -5.36 -2.38 -35.95
N ARG A 202 -6.24 -1.47 -36.36
CA ARG A 202 -6.76 -1.42 -37.74
C ARG A 202 -5.68 -1.22 -38.81
N SER A 203 -4.53 -0.64 -38.46
CA SER A 203 -3.43 -0.46 -39.40
C SER A 203 -2.75 -1.78 -39.82
N VAL A 204 -3.00 -2.88 -39.10
CA VAL A 204 -2.36 -4.18 -39.33
C VAL A 204 -3.35 -5.33 -39.52
N THR A 205 -4.65 -5.12 -39.32
CA THR A 205 -5.68 -6.15 -39.51
C THR A 205 -7.03 -5.54 -39.88
N THR A 206 -7.85 -6.31 -40.61
CA THR A 206 -9.26 -6.01 -40.91
C THR A 206 -10.22 -6.72 -39.96
N VAL A 207 -9.72 -7.62 -39.10
CA VAL A 207 -10.54 -8.33 -38.11
C VAL A 207 -11.13 -7.33 -37.12
N PRO A 208 -12.46 -7.34 -36.87
CA PRO A 208 -13.09 -6.37 -36.00
C PRO A 208 -12.64 -6.53 -34.54
N CYS A 209 -12.57 -5.43 -33.80
CA CYS A 209 -12.39 -5.43 -32.35
C CYS A 209 -13.20 -4.31 -31.69
N ALA A 210 -13.59 -4.54 -30.44
CA ALA A 210 -14.05 -3.49 -29.54
C ALA A 210 -12.83 -2.98 -28.74
N VAL A 211 -12.66 -1.65 -28.67
CA VAL A 211 -11.63 -1.05 -27.82
C VAL A 211 -12.31 -0.26 -26.71
N LEU A 212 -12.09 -0.69 -25.48
CA LEU A 212 -12.70 -0.16 -24.26
C LEU A 212 -11.63 0.40 -23.33
N SER A 213 -11.96 1.43 -22.55
CA SER A 213 -11.11 1.96 -21.49
C SER A 213 -11.64 1.49 -20.13
N ASN A 214 -10.80 0.87 -19.31
CA ASN A 214 -11.17 0.44 -17.96
C ASN A 214 -10.04 0.79 -16.99
N PRO A 215 -9.92 2.06 -16.57
CA PRO A 215 -8.84 2.48 -15.69
C PRO A 215 -8.86 1.72 -14.36
N GLU A 216 -7.68 1.54 -13.77
CA GLU A 216 -7.51 1.01 -12.41
C GLU A 216 -7.51 2.14 -11.37
N PHE A 217 -7.85 1.85 -10.11
CA PHE A 217 -7.79 2.81 -8.99
C PHE A 217 -7.15 2.21 -7.73
N LEU A 218 -6.22 1.28 -7.94
CA LEU A 218 -5.57 0.51 -6.88
C LEU A 218 -4.49 1.34 -6.20
N LYS A 219 -4.28 1.13 -4.91
CA LYS A 219 -3.12 1.63 -4.17
C LYS A 219 -2.11 0.49 -4.02
N GLU A 220 -0.85 0.74 -4.39
CA GLU A 220 0.23 -0.20 -4.04
C GLU A 220 0.23 -0.50 -2.52
N GLY A 221 0.51 -1.74 -2.12
CA GLY A 221 0.40 -2.18 -0.71
C GLY A 221 -1.03 -2.48 -0.21
N ALA A 222 -2.07 -2.24 -1.03
CA ALA A 222 -3.46 -2.63 -0.77
C ALA A 222 -4.19 -3.11 -2.06
N ALA A 223 -3.43 -3.49 -3.10
CA ALA A 223 -3.97 -3.68 -4.44
C ALA A 223 -5.00 -4.82 -4.53
N ILE A 224 -4.83 -5.91 -3.76
CA ILE A 224 -5.77 -7.03 -3.74
C ILE A 224 -7.11 -6.58 -3.13
N ASP A 225 -7.08 -5.90 -1.99
CA ASP A 225 -8.28 -5.41 -1.31
C ASP A 225 -9.02 -4.38 -2.19
N ASP A 226 -8.30 -3.43 -2.78
CA ASP A 226 -8.88 -2.42 -3.66
C ASP A 226 -9.46 -3.04 -4.96
N PHE A 227 -8.88 -4.14 -5.45
CA PHE A 227 -9.36 -4.84 -6.65
C PHE A 227 -10.60 -5.69 -6.35
N THR A 228 -10.60 -6.41 -5.22
CA THR A 228 -11.69 -7.31 -4.83
C THR A 228 -12.89 -6.57 -4.25
N ARG A 229 -12.67 -5.37 -3.71
CA ARG A 229 -13.71 -4.51 -3.10
C ARG A 229 -13.60 -3.07 -3.63
N PRO A 230 -13.80 -2.85 -4.94
CA PRO A 230 -13.60 -1.53 -5.53
C PRO A 230 -14.72 -0.57 -5.12
N ASP A 231 -14.38 0.69 -4.81
CA ASP A 231 -15.39 1.74 -4.55
C ASP A 231 -16.34 1.95 -5.75
N ARG A 232 -15.83 1.72 -6.96
CA ARG A 232 -16.52 1.78 -8.25
C ARG A 232 -15.66 1.15 -9.35
N ILE A 233 -16.30 0.72 -10.43
CA ILE A 233 -15.63 0.28 -11.66
C ILE A 233 -16.04 1.19 -12.80
N ILE A 234 -15.09 1.70 -13.59
CA ILE A 234 -15.36 2.58 -14.73
C ILE A 234 -15.14 1.79 -16.02
N LEU A 235 -16.15 1.77 -16.90
CA LEU A 235 -16.11 1.16 -18.22
C LEU A 235 -16.38 2.25 -19.28
N GLY A 236 -15.38 2.53 -20.10
CA GLY A 236 -15.44 3.40 -21.27
C GLY A 236 -15.66 2.59 -22.53
N GLY A 237 -16.57 3.02 -23.39
CA GLY A 237 -16.76 2.40 -24.70
C GLY A 237 -18.07 2.81 -25.40
N GLN A 238 -18.26 2.27 -26.60
CA GLN A 238 -19.49 2.44 -27.38
C GLN A 238 -20.07 1.10 -27.90
N ASP A 239 -19.28 0.02 -27.91
CA ASP A 239 -19.76 -1.32 -28.25
C ASP A 239 -20.53 -1.90 -27.05
N VAL A 240 -21.85 -1.84 -27.13
CA VAL A 240 -22.77 -2.27 -26.05
C VAL A 240 -22.55 -3.74 -25.68
N ALA A 241 -22.38 -4.62 -26.67
CA ALA A 241 -22.18 -6.05 -26.42
C ALA A 241 -20.85 -6.31 -25.69
N ALA A 242 -19.78 -5.60 -26.07
CA ALA A 242 -18.51 -5.71 -25.37
C ALA A 242 -18.57 -5.15 -23.93
N LEU A 243 -19.35 -4.09 -23.70
CA LEU A 243 -19.59 -3.53 -22.37
C LEU A 243 -20.39 -4.48 -21.48
N GLU A 244 -21.37 -5.20 -22.02
CA GLU A 244 -22.12 -6.24 -21.30
C GLU A 244 -21.21 -7.38 -20.86
N VAL A 245 -20.33 -7.88 -21.75
CA VAL A 245 -19.34 -8.90 -21.40
C VAL A 245 -18.41 -8.44 -20.27
N LEU A 246 -17.92 -7.20 -20.30
CA LEU A 246 -17.10 -6.65 -19.22
C LEU A 246 -17.89 -6.43 -17.93
N LYS A 247 -19.17 -6.09 -18.02
CA LYS A 247 -20.04 -5.95 -16.85
C LYS A 247 -20.22 -7.30 -16.16
N ASP A 248 -20.49 -8.35 -16.92
CA ASP A 248 -20.64 -9.71 -16.40
C ASP A 248 -19.34 -10.22 -15.78
N LEU A 249 -18.19 -9.90 -16.36
CA LEU A 249 -16.87 -10.18 -15.78
C LEU A 249 -16.72 -9.55 -14.38
N TYR A 250 -17.24 -8.33 -14.19
CA TYR A 250 -17.06 -7.57 -12.97
C TYR A 250 -18.19 -7.72 -11.93
N ASP A 251 -19.36 -8.21 -12.34
CA ASP A 251 -20.55 -8.37 -11.50
C ASP A 251 -20.28 -9.08 -10.15
N PRO A 252 -19.46 -10.16 -10.09
CA PRO A 252 -19.16 -10.82 -8.82
C PRO A 252 -18.48 -9.93 -7.77
N PHE A 253 -17.72 -8.90 -8.19
CA PHE A 253 -16.94 -8.04 -7.29
C PHE A 253 -17.74 -6.86 -6.71
N VAL A 254 -18.92 -6.59 -7.26
CA VAL A 254 -19.74 -5.41 -6.90
C VAL A 254 -21.08 -5.75 -6.28
N ARG A 255 -21.32 -7.02 -5.94
CA ARG A 255 -22.58 -7.52 -5.34
C ARG A 255 -22.98 -6.79 -4.05
N THR A 256 -22.02 -6.18 -3.36
CA THR A 256 -22.23 -5.39 -2.14
C THR A 256 -22.79 -3.99 -2.40
N GLY A 257 -23.02 -3.61 -3.66
CA GLY A 257 -23.73 -2.38 -4.05
C GLY A 257 -22.86 -1.29 -4.67
N ASN A 258 -21.56 -1.50 -4.84
CA ASN A 258 -20.68 -0.54 -5.49
C ASN A 258 -20.97 -0.44 -7.00
N PRO A 259 -20.94 0.74 -7.63
CA PRO A 259 -21.43 0.90 -9.00
C PRO A 259 -20.41 0.47 -10.06
N ILE A 260 -20.92 -0.12 -11.15
CA ILE A 260 -20.25 -0.16 -12.46
C ILE A 260 -20.77 1.02 -13.28
N MET A 261 -19.88 1.95 -13.62
CA MET A 261 -20.18 3.20 -14.32
C MET A 261 -19.79 3.08 -15.79
N ILE A 262 -20.76 3.10 -16.68
CA ILE A 262 -20.56 3.03 -18.13
C ILE A 262 -20.58 4.45 -18.73
N MET A 263 -19.60 4.76 -19.57
CA MET A 263 -19.43 6.05 -20.24
C MET A 263 -18.66 5.89 -21.56
N ASP A 264 -18.36 6.98 -22.27
CA ASP A 264 -17.47 6.91 -23.43
C ASP A 264 -15.99 6.78 -23.04
N ASN A 265 -15.16 6.33 -23.98
CA ASN A 265 -13.73 6.09 -23.75
C ASN A 265 -12.98 7.33 -23.26
N VAL A 266 -13.24 8.50 -23.86
CA VAL A 266 -12.50 9.73 -23.56
C VAL A 266 -12.82 10.19 -22.14
N THR A 267 -14.09 10.10 -21.75
CA THR A 267 -14.53 10.40 -20.37
C THR A 267 -13.92 9.40 -19.37
N ALA A 268 -13.91 8.10 -19.67
CA ALA A 268 -13.30 7.10 -18.78
C ALA A 268 -11.80 7.34 -18.57
N GLU A 269 -11.06 7.66 -19.63
CA GLU A 269 -9.64 8.02 -19.57
C GLU A 269 -9.42 9.28 -18.70
N MET A 270 -10.26 10.30 -18.87
CA MET A 270 -10.22 11.52 -18.06
C MET A 270 -10.48 11.25 -16.57
N CYS A 271 -11.43 10.36 -16.24
CA CYS A 271 -11.76 10.05 -14.85
C CYS A 271 -10.55 9.60 -14.02
N LYS A 272 -9.63 8.84 -14.61
CA LYS A 272 -8.39 8.41 -13.92
C LYS A 272 -7.51 9.59 -13.56
N TYR A 273 -7.21 10.44 -14.54
CA TYR A 273 -6.39 11.62 -14.35
C TYR A 273 -7.02 12.61 -13.37
N ALA A 274 -8.31 12.91 -13.53
CA ALA A 274 -9.03 13.82 -12.64
C ALA A 274 -9.04 13.31 -11.19
N SER A 275 -9.22 11.99 -10.98
CA SER A 275 -9.18 11.38 -9.64
C SER A 275 -7.80 11.53 -8.99
N ASN A 276 -6.73 11.15 -9.70
CA ASN A 276 -5.37 11.25 -9.16
C ASN A 276 -4.95 12.71 -8.93
N ALA A 277 -5.33 13.61 -9.84
CA ALA A 277 -5.08 15.04 -9.71
C ALA A 277 -5.80 15.64 -8.49
N MET A 278 -7.05 15.24 -8.22
CA MET A 278 -7.77 15.68 -7.02
C MET A 278 -7.09 15.18 -5.73
N LEU A 279 -6.65 13.91 -5.69
CA LEU A 279 -5.94 13.37 -4.53
C LEU A 279 -4.61 14.10 -4.27
N ALA A 280 -3.83 14.36 -5.33
CA ALA A 280 -2.62 15.17 -5.24
C ALA A 280 -2.92 16.61 -4.77
N THR A 281 -4.00 17.20 -5.28
CA THR A 281 -4.46 18.55 -4.89
C THR A 281 -4.77 18.63 -3.40
N ARG A 282 -5.49 17.65 -2.85
CA ARG A 282 -5.82 17.61 -1.41
C ARG A 282 -4.57 17.54 -0.53
N ILE A 283 -3.58 16.74 -0.94
CA ILE A 283 -2.30 16.62 -0.22
C ILE A 283 -1.55 17.95 -0.28
N SER A 284 -1.34 18.52 -1.48
CA SER A 284 -0.62 19.79 -1.63
C SER A 284 -1.32 20.94 -0.93
N PHE A 285 -2.66 21.01 -1.01
CA PHE A 285 -3.44 21.99 -0.26
C PHE A 285 -3.17 21.89 1.23
N MET A 286 -3.25 20.69 1.82
CA MET A 286 -2.99 20.52 3.25
C MET A 286 -1.53 20.79 3.63
N ASN A 287 -0.57 20.52 2.75
CA ASN A 287 0.83 20.89 2.96
C ASN A 287 1.03 22.41 3.03
N GLU A 288 0.35 23.17 2.17
CA GLU A 288 0.41 24.63 2.20
C GLU A 288 -0.27 25.20 3.45
N ILE A 289 -1.44 24.66 3.83
CA ILE A 289 -2.10 25.00 5.11
C ILE A 289 -1.20 24.65 6.29
N ALA A 290 -0.47 23.54 6.26
CA ALA A 290 0.48 23.18 7.30
C ALA A 290 1.59 24.23 7.43
N GLY A 291 2.20 24.66 6.32
CA GLY A 291 3.20 25.73 6.34
C GLY A 291 2.67 27.02 6.96
N LEU A 292 1.43 27.41 6.63
CA LEU A 292 0.79 28.58 7.24
C LEU A 292 0.50 28.38 8.74
N CYS A 293 0.11 27.18 9.16
CA CYS A 293 -0.10 26.87 10.58
C CYS A 293 1.17 27.08 11.41
N GLU A 294 2.35 26.73 10.88
CA GLU A 294 3.63 26.95 11.58
C GLU A 294 3.93 28.43 11.81
N ASN A 295 3.58 29.28 10.84
CA ASN A 295 3.82 30.73 10.91
C ASN A 295 2.81 31.46 11.82
N THR A 296 1.60 30.91 11.94
CA THR A 296 0.50 31.52 12.71
C THR A 296 0.36 30.95 14.12
N GLY A 297 1.02 29.82 14.42
CA GLY A 297 0.87 29.08 15.67
C GLY A 297 -0.36 28.16 15.72
N ALA A 298 -1.08 28.01 14.60
CA ALA A 298 -2.18 27.05 14.50
C ALA A 298 -1.67 25.60 14.45
N ASN A 299 -2.58 24.64 14.66
CA ASN A 299 -2.28 23.21 14.61
C ASN A 299 -3.03 22.55 13.45
N VAL A 300 -2.29 22.14 12.42
CA VAL A 300 -2.85 21.53 11.21
C VAL A 300 -3.62 20.24 11.48
N ALA A 301 -3.31 19.51 12.55
CA ALA A 301 -4.04 18.29 12.89
C ALA A 301 -5.50 18.60 13.30
N LEU A 302 -5.71 19.70 14.02
CA LEU A 302 -7.04 20.18 14.41
C LEU A 302 -7.77 20.80 13.23
N VAL A 303 -7.06 21.57 12.38
CA VAL A 303 -7.63 22.13 11.14
C VAL A 303 -8.12 21.02 10.22
N ARG A 304 -7.30 19.99 9.99
CA ARG A 304 -7.63 18.81 9.19
C ARG A 304 -8.89 18.12 9.71
N GLU A 305 -8.97 17.91 11.03
CA GLU A 305 -10.11 17.25 11.67
C GLU A 305 -11.39 18.07 11.49
N ALA A 306 -11.35 19.35 11.84
CA ALA A 306 -12.49 20.25 11.71
C ALA A 306 -13.01 20.34 10.27
N MET A 307 -12.10 20.46 9.28
CA MET A 307 -12.46 20.49 7.87
C MET A 307 -13.00 19.14 7.37
N GLY A 308 -12.37 18.04 7.77
CA GLY A 308 -12.70 16.72 7.24
C GLY A 308 -14.04 16.17 7.73
N PHE A 309 -14.58 16.67 8.84
CA PHE A 309 -15.95 16.35 9.29
C PHE A 309 -17.04 16.99 8.42
N ASP A 310 -16.70 18.01 7.63
CA ASP A 310 -17.59 18.46 6.56
C ASP A 310 -17.64 17.38 5.47
N HIS A 311 -18.79 16.74 5.30
CA HIS A 311 -18.99 15.65 4.35
C HIS A 311 -18.73 16.04 2.89
N ARG A 312 -18.75 17.34 2.55
CA ARG A 312 -18.38 17.85 1.21
C ARG A 312 -16.87 17.79 0.98
N ILE A 313 -16.07 17.74 2.04
CA ILE A 313 -14.61 17.64 2.01
C ILE A 313 -14.17 16.20 2.31
N GLY A 314 -14.69 15.60 3.38
CA GLY A 314 -14.34 14.25 3.84
C GLY A 314 -12.95 14.15 4.48
N LEU A 315 -12.71 13.06 5.22
CA LEU A 315 -11.52 12.88 6.08
C LEU A 315 -10.25 12.39 5.37
N HIS A 316 -10.40 11.79 4.19
CA HIS A 316 -9.31 11.07 3.52
C HIS A 316 -8.36 11.99 2.74
N PHE A 317 -7.10 11.59 2.60
CA PHE A 317 -6.09 12.34 1.81
C PHE A 317 -5.86 13.79 2.27
N LEU A 318 -6.08 14.08 3.55
CA LEU A 318 -5.83 15.40 4.15
C LEU A 318 -4.63 15.42 5.11
N PHE A 319 -3.75 14.42 5.04
CA PHE A 319 -2.60 14.33 5.93
C PHE A 319 -1.43 15.12 5.33
N PRO A 320 -1.02 16.26 5.93
CA PRO A 320 0.19 16.94 5.49
C PRO A 320 1.44 16.14 5.88
N GLY A 321 2.50 16.32 5.13
CA GLY A 321 3.77 15.63 5.37
C GLY A 321 4.90 16.15 4.48
N VAL A 322 5.81 15.26 4.08
CA VAL A 322 6.96 15.54 3.20
C VAL A 322 6.62 15.62 1.71
N GLY A 323 5.34 15.83 1.38
CA GLY A 323 4.83 15.73 0.02
C GLY A 323 4.46 14.30 -0.39
N TYR A 324 3.89 14.18 -1.59
CA TYR A 324 3.57 12.91 -2.23
C TYR A 324 4.67 12.50 -3.22
N GLY A 325 4.76 11.18 -3.44
CA GLY A 325 5.64 10.55 -4.42
C GLY A 325 4.96 9.35 -5.07
N GLY A 326 5.76 8.37 -5.46
CA GLY A 326 5.29 7.15 -6.10
C GLY A 326 5.13 7.30 -7.61
N SER A 327 4.84 6.18 -8.25
CA SER A 327 4.78 6.10 -9.71
C SER A 327 3.55 6.77 -10.33
N CYS A 328 2.47 6.96 -9.57
CA CYS A 328 1.20 7.46 -10.11
C CYS A 328 1.07 8.99 -10.05
N PHE A 329 1.07 9.61 -8.86
CA PHE A 329 0.64 11.01 -8.74
C PHE A 329 1.53 12.02 -9.49
N PRO A 330 2.87 12.01 -9.36
CA PRO A 330 3.71 12.96 -10.08
C PRO A 330 3.54 12.84 -11.60
N LYS A 331 3.64 11.62 -12.15
CA LYS A 331 3.50 11.40 -13.60
C LYS A 331 2.11 11.80 -14.11
N ASP A 332 1.05 11.48 -13.36
CA ASP A 332 -0.31 11.71 -13.83
C ASP A 332 -0.68 13.19 -13.79
N VAL A 333 -0.24 13.91 -12.75
CA VAL A 333 -0.39 15.37 -12.68
C VAL A 333 0.36 16.04 -13.84
N GLN A 334 1.62 15.66 -14.08
CA GLN A 334 2.41 16.21 -15.18
C GLN A 334 1.80 15.91 -16.55
N ALA A 335 1.38 14.66 -16.79
CA ALA A 335 0.76 14.28 -18.05
C ALA A 335 -0.58 14.99 -18.29
N LEU A 336 -1.37 15.27 -17.24
CA LEU A 336 -2.60 16.06 -17.38
C LEU A 336 -2.30 17.54 -17.67
N ILE A 337 -1.27 18.13 -17.04
CA ILE A 337 -0.79 19.49 -17.36
C ILE A 337 -0.33 19.56 -18.82
N ALA A 338 0.47 18.59 -19.27
CA ALA A 338 0.94 18.50 -20.65
C ALA A 338 -0.22 18.32 -21.64
N THR A 339 -1.21 17.50 -21.29
CA THR A 339 -2.46 17.34 -22.07
C THR A 339 -3.19 18.68 -22.19
N GLY A 340 -3.36 19.42 -21.09
CA GLY A 340 -3.95 20.76 -21.10
C GLY A 340 -3.22 21.70 -22.08
N LYS A 341 -1.89 21.76 -22.01
CA LYS A 341 -1.06 22.56 -22.92
C LYS A 341 -1.26 22.16 -24.39
N GLN A 342 -1.34 20.86 -24.69
CA GLN A 342 -1.59 20.36 -26.04
C GLN A 342 -2.93 20.86 -26.61
N PHE A 343 -3.96 20.97 -25.77
CA PHE A 343 -5.28 21.49 -26.14
C PHE A 343 -5.42 23.02 -25.93
N GLY A 344 -4.34 23.72 -25.60
CA GLY A 344 -4.37 25.17 -25.36
C GLY A 344 -5.12 25.58 -24.08
N TYR A 345 -5.29 24.68 -23.12
CA TYR A 345 -5.97 24.92 -21.86
C TYR A 345 -5.01 24.86 -20.66
N PRO A 346 -4.77 25.99 -19.95
CA PRO A 346 -3.84 26.01 -18.83
C PRO A 346 -4.41 25.32 -17.58
N MET A 347 -3.64 24.42 -16.99
CA MET A 347 -4.00 23.67 -15.77
C MET A 347 -3.45 24.34 -14.51
N SER A 348 -3.75 25.63 -14.30
CA SER A 348 -3.08 26.48 -13.28
C SER A 348 -3.15 25.95 -11.84
N ILE A 349 -4.25 25.28 -11.47
CA ILE A 349 -4.36 24.62 -10.16
C ILE A 349 -3.33 23.50 -10.05
N LEU A 350 -3.22 22.65 -11.06
CA LEU A 350 -2.31 21.50 -11.02
C LEU A 350 -0.84 21.93 -11.12
N GLU A 351 -0.54 22.97 -11.89
CA GLU A 351 0.79 23.59 -11.91
C GLU A 351 1.18 24.12 -10.53
N SER A 352 0.22 24.66 -9.77
CA SER A 352 0.44 25.09 -8.39
C SER A 352 0.62 23.90 -7.43
N VAL A 353 -0.19 22.85 -7.59
CA VAL A 353 -0.09 21.61 -6.82
C VAL A 353 1.29 20.95 -6.98
N GLU A 354 1.82 20.92 -8.20
CA GLU A 354 3.16 20.41 -8.49
C GLU A 354 4.26 21.25 -7.81
N LYS A 355 4.21 22.58 -7.96
CA LYS A 355 5.17 23.51 -7.33
C LYS A 355 5.16 23.38 -5.81
N VAL A 356 3.98 23.30 -5.20
CA VAL A 356 3.83 23.10 -3.75
C VAL A 356 4.45 21.77 -3.34
N ASN A 357 4.21 20.68 -4.09
CA ASN A 357 4.78 19.37 -3.76
C ASN A 357 6.31 19.35 -3.87
N GLN A 358 6.88 19.97 -4.91
CA GLN A 358 8.34 20.08 -5.07
C GLN A 358 8.98 20.83 -3.89
N ARG A 359 8.40 21.96 -3.47
CA ARG A 359 8.84 22.70 -2.27
C ARG A 359 8.65 21.86 -0.99
N GLN A 360 7.58 21.08 -0.90
CA GLN A 360 7.32 20.29 0.30
C GLN A 360 8.34 19.15 0.49
N LYS A 361 8.88 18.58 -0.60
CA LYS A 361 9.89 17.50 -0.52
C LYS A 361 11.19 17.93 0.18
N VAL A 362 11.48 19.23 0.26
CA VAL A 362 12.68 19.77 0.96
C VAL A 362 12.38 20.28 2.37
N VAL A 363 11.13 20.22 2.85
CA VAL A 363 10.73 20.86 4.12
C VAL A 363 11.50 20.35 5.34
N LEU A 364 11.86 19.06 5.40
CA LEU A 364 12.65 18.52 6.51
C LEU A 364 14.10 19.00 6.46
N PHE A 365 14.66 19.16 5.26
CA PHE A 365 15.99 19.72 5.09
C PHE A 365 16.02 21.17 5.58
N ASP A 366 15.05 21.99 5.19
CA ASP A 366 14.97 23.39 5.62
C ASP A 366 14.85 23.52 7.14
N LYS A 367 14.03 22.67 7.78
CA LYS A 367 13.91 22.61 9.25
C LYS A 367 15.22 22.20 9.91
N LEU A 368 15.93 21.21 9.36
CA LEU A 368 17.21 20.76 9.87
C LEU A 368 18.29 21.84 9.75
N LEU A 369 18.36 22.47 8.58
CA LEU A 369 19.28 23.56 8.26
C LEU A 369 19.05 24.74 9.21
N SER A 370 17.79 25.11 9.44
CA SER A 370 17.43 26.17 10.38
C SER A 370 17.82 25.81 11.81
N HIS A 371 17.56 24.58 12.26
CA HIS A 371 17.91 24.14 13.62
C HIS A 371 19.42 24.22 13.89
N PHE A 372 20.24 23.80 12.93
CA PHE A 372 21.70 23.86 13.03
C PHE A 372 22.30 25.19 12.53
N GLN A 373 21.48 26.21 12.27
CA GLN A 373 21.92 27.53 11.82
C GLN A 373 22.85 27.49 10.59
N GLY A 374 22.61 26.54 9.68
CA GLY A 374 23.41 26.34 8.46
C GLY A 374 24.59 25.38 8.60
N ASP A 375 24.99 24.99 9.81
CA ASP A 375 26.14 24.10 10.04
C ASP A 375 25.73 22.62 9.94
N LEU A 376 25.67 22.07 8.73
CA LEU A 376 25.33 20.65 8.50
C LEU A 376 26.54 19.77 8.14
N LYS A 377 27.70 20.38 7.89
CA LYS A 377 28.88 19.69 7.36
C LYS A 377 29.36 18.62 8.34
N LYS A 378 29.54 17.38 7.85
CA LYS A 378 29.96 16.18 8.61
C LYS A 378 28.98 15.72 9.71
N ARG A 379 27.78 16.31 9.84
CA ARG A 379 26.77 15.79 10.77
C ARG A 379 26.25 14.45 10.27
N ARG A 380 26.01 13.51 11.20
CA ARG A 380 25.44 12.20 10.90
C ARG A 380 23.93 12.29 11.04
N ILE A 381 23.19 12.04 9.97
CA ILE A 381 21.74 12.16 9.94
C ILE A 381 21.12 10.78 9.71
N ALA A 382 20.28 10.35 10.64
CA ALA A 382 19.51 9.13 10.53
C ALA A 382 18.24 9.38 9.71
N VAL A 383 17.91 8.50 8.77
CA VAL A 383 16.70 8.57 7.94
C VAL A 383 15.88 7.30 8.12
N TRP A 384 14.64 7.45 8.58
CA TRP A 384 13.67 6.37 8.67
C TRP A 384 12.66 6.46 7.54
N GLY A 385 12.67 5.45 6.66
CA GLY A 385 11.80 5.36 5.50
C GLY A 385 12.46 5.89 4.22
N LEU A 386 12.49 5.04 3.21
CA LEU A 386 13.03 5.29 1.87
C LEU A 386 11.95 5.14 0.80
N ALA A 387 11.03 4.19 0.98
CA ALA A 387 9.87 4.01 0.11
C ALA A 387 8.99 5.26 0.08
N PHE A 388 8.26 5.52 -1.01
CA PHE A 388 7.38 6.70 -1.08
C PHE A 388 6.19 6.64 -0.10
N LYS A 389 5.82 5.42 0.32
CA LYS A 389 4.79 5.10 1.32
C LYS A 389 5.07 3.73 1.95
N PRO A 390 4.40 3.34 3.05
CA PRO A 390 4.57 2.02 3.64
C PRO A 390 4.07 0.88 2.75
N LYS A 391 4.55 -0.34 3.04
CA LYS A 391 4.18 -1.62 2.41
C LYS A 391 4.53 -1.73 0.92
N THR A 392 5.61 -1.08 0.49
CA THR A 392 6.14 -1.18 -0.87
C THR A 392 7.64 -0.93 -0.84
N ASP A 393 8.37 -1.51 -1.80
CA ASP A 393 9.78 -1.24 -2.08
C ASP A 393 9.97 -0.12 -3.13
N ASP A 394 8.87 0.45 -3.64
CA ASP A 394 8.91 1.50 -4.65
C ASP A 394 9.46 2.82 -4.07
N ILE A 395 10.56 3.28 -4.67
CA ILE A 395 11.24 4.54 -4.33
C ILE A 395 11.06 5.62 -5.40
N ARG A 396 10.31 5.33 -6.49
CA ARG A 396 10.10 6.31 -7.57
C ARG A 396 9.45 7.56 -7.00
N GLU A 397 10.05 8.71 -7.31
CA GLU A 397 9.60 10.03 -6.82
C GLU A 397 9.48 10.14 -5.28
N ALA A 398 10.10 9.24 -4.51
CA ALA A 398 9.99 9.25 -3.06
C ALA A 398 10.60 10.54 -2.46
N PRO A 399 9.92 11.21 -1.52
CA PRO A 399 10.46 12.40 -0.84
C PRO A 399 11.81 12.15 -0.15
N ALA A 400 12.05 10.91 0.29
CA ALA A 400 13.31 10.51 0.91
C ALA A 400 14.52 10.72 -0.02
N LEU A 401 14.37 10.47 -1.32
CA LEU A 401 15.47 10.65 -2.27
C LEU A 401 15.85 12.12 -2.41
N THR A 402 14.86 13.01 -2.57
CA THR A 402 15.11 14.46 -2.61
C THR A 402 15.78 14.96 -1.33
N LEU A 403 15.28 14.52 -0.17
CA LEU A 403 15.86 14.87 1.13
C LEU A 403 17.32 14.40 1.25
N ILE A 404 17.60 13.15 0.90
CA ILE A 404 18.95 12.58 0.95
C ILE A 404 19.90 13.33 0.03
N GLU A 405 19.48 13.67 -1.18
CA GLU A 405 20.28 14.48 -2.10
C GLU A 405 20.64 15.85 -1.49
N CYS A 406 19.67 16.55 -0.89
CA CYS A 406 19.93 17.82 -0.19
C CYS A 406 20.91 17.65 0.97
N LEU A 407 20.76 16.60 1.79
CA LEU A 407 21.66 16.30 2.91
C LEU A 407 23.10 16.04 2.44
N LEU A 408 23.26 15.24 1.38
CA LEU A 408 24.57 14.92 0.82
C LEU A 408 25.25 16.15 0.21
N GLN A 409 24.48 17.00 -0.49
CA GLN A 409 24.98 18.27 -1.02
C GLN A 409 25.41 19.24 0.08
N ALA A 410 24.75 19.23 1.24
CA ALA A 410 25.14 20.00 2.42
C ALA A 410 26.34 19.40 3.18
N GLY A 411 26.85 18.24 2.75
CA GLY A 411 28.01 17.56 3.33
C GLY A 411 27.69 16.74 4.58
N CYS A 412 26.43 16.34 4.79
CA CYS A 412 26.05 15.40 5.84
C CYS A 412 26.55 13.97 5.52
N GLN A 413 26.67 13.15 6.56
CA GLN A 413 26.74 11.70 6.46
C GLN A 413 25.34 11.14 6.71
N VAL A 414 24.79 10.38 5.77
CA VAL A 414 23.44 9.82 5.91
C VAL A 414 23.52 8.34 6.26
N CYS A 415 22.79 7.92 7.29
CA CYS A 415 22.53 6.52 7.57
C CYS A 415 21.02 6.26 7.50
N ALA A 416 20.58 5.42 6.57
CA ALA A 416 19.18 5.20 6.27
C ALA A 416 18.73 3.78 6.60
N TYR A 417 17.45 3.66 6.92
CA TYR A 417 16.77 2.38 7.10
C TYR A 417 15.35 2.42 6.55
N ASP A 418 14.97 1.36 5.86
CA ASP A 418 13.60 1.06 5.43
C ASP A 418 13.38 -0.47 5.55
N PRO A 419 12.20 -0.95 5.94
CA PRO A 419 11.94 -2.39 6.03
C PRO A 419 12.02 -3.14 4.70
N GLU A 420 11.62 -2.52 3.59
CA GLU A 420 11.42 -3.20 2.31
C GLU A 420 12.25 -2.59 1.18
N ALA A 421 12.44 -1.27 1.17
CA ALA A 421 13.05 -0.56 0.04
C ALA A 421 14.59 -0.52 0.06
N MET A 422 15.25 -1.27 0.94
CA MET A 422 16.71 -1.23 1.10
C MET A 422 17.46 -1.69 -0.16
N PRO A 423 17.13 -2.83 -0.80
CA PRO A 423 17.85 -3.27 -2.00
C PRO A 423 17.72 -2.27 -3.15
N THR A 424 16.50 -1.80 -3.42
CA THR A 424 16.20 -0.83 -4.49
C THR A 424 16.92 0.51 -4.23
N SER A 425 16.93 0.98 -2.99
CA SER A 425 17.62 2.22 -2.60
C SER A 425 19.14 2.09 -2.70
N GLN A 426 19.70 0.94 -2.31
CA GLN A 426 21.14 0.68 -2.42
C GLN A 426 21.60 0.64 -3.88
N GLY A 427 20.78 0.06 -4.78
CA GLY A 427 21.05 0.09 -6.22
C GLY A 427 21.13 1.50 -6.80
N LEU A 428 20.35 2.45 -6.26
CA LEU A 428 20.31 3.83 -6.73
C LEU A 428 21.35 4.75 -6.05
N LEU A 429 21.44 4.70 -4.72
CA LEU A 429 22.27 5.62 -3.92
C LEU A 429 23.70 5.10 -3.72
N GLY A 430 23.91 3.78 -3.84
CA GLY A 430 25.21 3.14 -3.70
C GLY A 430 25.91 3.50 -2.39
N ASN A 431 27.23 3.70 -2.45
CA ASN A 431 28.07 3.98 -1.29
C ASN A 431 28.00 5.44 -0.80
N ARG A 432 27.11 6.27 -1.35
CA ARG A 432 26.91 7.66 -0.91
C ARG A 432 26.16 7.74 0.42
N VAL A 433 25.45 6.68 0.78
CA VAL A 433 24.61 6.55 1.97
C VAL A 433 24.97 5.25 2.68
N GLU A 434 25.00 5.28 4.01
CA GLU A 434 25.11 4.07 4.83
C GLU A 434 23.72 3.45 5.00
N PHE A 435 23.62 2.13 4.85
CA PHE A 435 22.38 1.39 4.97
C PHE A 435 22.43 0.53 6.23
N ALA A 436 21.62 0.88 7.23
CA ALA A 436 21.57 0.15 8.49
C ALA A 436 20.78 -1.16 8.35
N SER A 437 21.09 -2.16 9.17
CA SER A 437 20.33 -3.42 9.25
C SER A 437 19.03 -3.31 10.07
N GLY A 438 18.86 -2.21 10.81
CA GLY A 438 17.69 -1.95 11.64
C GLY A 438 17.50 -0.47 11.93
N ASN A 439 16.27 -0.10 12.27
CA ASN A 439 15.87 1.28 12.55
C ASN A 439 16.71 1.96 13.65
N TYR A 440 16.98 1.27 14.76
CA TYR A 440 17.81 1.81 15.85
C TYR A 440 19.27 1.95 15.44
N GLN A 441 19.82 1.02 14.65
CA GLN A 441 21.21 1.10 14.21
C GLN A 441 21.45 2.35 13.35
N ALA A 442 20.46 2.75 12.53
CA ALA A 442 20.55 4.00 11.78
C ALA A 442 20.74 5.24 12.67
N CYS A 443 20.27 5.17 13.92
CA CYS A 443 20.34 6.27 14.88
C CYS A 443 21.65 6.33 15.69
N GLU A 444 22.50 5.30 15.63
CA GLU A 444 23.74 5.23 16.40
C GLU A 444 24.67 6.41 16.07
N GLY A 445 24.88 7.27 17.06
CA GLY A 445 25.74 8.45 16.95
C GLY A 445 25.22 9.53 16.01
N ALA A 446 23.93 9.48 15.61
CA ALA A 446 23.35 10.49 14.75
C ALA A 446 23.04 11.79 15.50
N ASP A 447 23.23 12.91 14.83
CA ASP A 447 22.92 14.27 15.31
C ASP A 447 21.42 14.59 15.24
N ALA A 448 20.67 13.91 14.35
CA ALA A 448 19.23 14.03 14.20
C ALA A 448 18.63 12.76 13.59
N LEU A 449 17.37 12.47 13.90
CA LEU A 449 16.55 11.49 13.19
C LEU A 449 15.47 12.19 12.36
N LEU A 450 15.41 11.89 11.06
CA LEU A 450 14.38 12.34 10.12
C LEU A 450 13.47 11.16 9.77
N VAL A 451 12.17 11.29 10.09
CA VAL A 451 11.15 10.29 9.76
C VAL A 451 10.43 10.71 8.49
N VAL A 452 10.56 9.90 7.44
CA VAL A 452 10.10 10.25 6.08
C VAL A 452 8.97 9.35 5.60
N THR A 453 8.87 8.11 6.08
CA THR A 453 7.80 7.17 5.71
C THR A 453 7.21 6.48 6.93
N GLU A 454 5.89 6.44 7.04
CA GLU A 454 5.12 6.07 8.24
C GLU A 454 4.94 4.55 8.46
N TRP A 455 6.03 3.79 8.31
CA TRP A 455 6.05 2.36 8.58
C TRP A 455 5.56 2.05 10.01
N ASN A 456 4.86 0.92 10.16
CA ASN A 456 4.20 0.58 11.43
C ASN A 456 5.19 0.48 12.60
N GLU A 457 6.37 -0.08 12.36
CA GLU A 457 7.45 -0.19 13.36
C GLU A 457 8.00 1.16 13.84
N PHE A 458 7.85 2.24 13.06
CA PHE A 458 8.27 3.58 13.47
C PHE A 458 7.22 4.27 14.33
N ARG A 459 5.98 3.76 14.44
CA ARG A 459 4.89 4.46 15.13
C ARG A 459 4.99 4.42 16.65
N ARG A 460 5.69 3.43 17.20
CA ARG A 460 5.85 3.20 18.64
C ARG A 460 7.28 2.78 18.98
N PRO A 461 8.29 3.63 18.72
CA PRO A 461 9.66 3.29 19.03
C PRO A 461 9.89 3.32 20.54
N ASP A 462 10.94 2.63 20.96
CA ASP A 462 11.55 2.80 22.28
C ASP A 462 12.29 4.15 22.29
N PHE A 463 11.63 5.16 22.85
CA PHE A 463 12.16 6.52 22.91
C PHE A 463 13.35 6.66 23.86
N ASP A 464 13.44 5.83 24.91
CA ASP A 464 14.59 5.86 25.82
C ASP A 464 15.84 5.36 25.09
N ARG A 465 15.69 4.28 24.30
CA ARG A 465 16.73 3.80 23.41
C ARG A 465 17.10 4.83 22.33
N LEU A 466 16.13 5.48 21.69
CA LEU A 466 16.44 6.55 20.72
C LEU A 466 17.25 7.68 21.35
N ARG A 467 16.88 8.09 22.57
CA ARG A 467 17.58 9.15 23.29
C ARG A 467 19.04 8.76 23.61
N SER A 468 19.31 7.49 23.90
CA SER A 468 20.68 7.03 24.18
C SER A 468 21.54 6.85 22.92
N LEU A 469 20.93 6.65 21.76
CA LEU A 469 21.63 6.44 20.49
C LEU A 469 21.97 7.76 19.78
N LEU A 470 21.09 8.76 19.87
CA LEU A 470 21.29 10.06 19.26
C LEU A 470 22.23 10.93 20.11
N LYS A 471 23.13 11.69 19.47
CA LYS A 471 23.98 12.69 20.14
C LYS A 471 23.16 13.82 20.76
N HIS A 472 22.09 14.18 20.06
CA HIS A 472 21.10 15.16 20.49
C HIS A 472 19.72 14.50 20.37
N PRO A 473 18.82 14.65 21.37
CA PRO A 473 17.49 14.08 21.28
C PRO A 473 16.62 14.91 20.32
N LEU A 474 16.97 14.89 19.03
CA LEU A 474 16.39 15.70 17.96
C LEU A 474 15.70 14.79 16.95
N ILE A 475 14.39 14.99 16.79
CA ILE A 475 13.58 14.27 15.81
C ILE A 475 12.84 15.28 14.93
N LEU A 476 12.93 15.08 13.61
CA LEU A 476 12.16 15.78 12.60
C LEU A 476 11.20 14.77 11.95
N ASP A 477 9.91 14.88 12.26
CA ASP A 477 8.90 13.94 11.80
C ASP A 477 8.07 14.53 10.64
N GLY A 478 8.37 14.03 9.46
CA GLY A 478 7.70 14.37 8.22
C GLY A 478 6.32 13.75 8.04
N ARG A 479 5.89 12.85 8.93
CA ARG A 479 4.63 12.10 8.85
C ARG A 479 3.76 12.27 10.08
N ASN A 480 4.15 13.15 11.00
CA ASN A 480 3.28 13.63 12.06
C ASN A 480 2.82 12.50 13.02
N LEU A 481 3.64 11.45 13.16
CA LEU A 481 3.44 10.22 13.93
C LEU A 481 3.34 10.48 15.44
N TYR A 482 4.23 11.32 15.97
CA TYR A 482 4.38 11.43 17.42
C TYR A 482 3.57 12.59 18.01
N ASN A 483 3.06 12.38 19.22
CA ASN A 483 2.37 13.40 19.99
C ASN A 483 3.37 14.42 20.56
N PRO A 484 3.25 15.73 20.24
CA PRO A 484 4.20 16.74 20.71
C PRO A 484 4.36 16.81 22.23
N ASN A 485 3.28 16.67 23.01
CA ASN A 485 3.34 16.74 24.47
C ASN A 485 4.14 15.56 25.04
N ARG A 486 4.00 14.37 24.45
CA ARG A 486 4.78 13.20 24.83
C ARG A 486 6.27 13.38 24.50
N MET A 487 6.58 13.91 23.31
CA MET A 487 7.98 14.21 22.94
C MET A 487 8.61 15.20 23.91
N LYS A 488 7.85 16.20 24.36
CA LYS A 488 8.27 17.15 25.39
C LYS A 488 8.61 16.45 26.70
N SER A 489 7.71 15.62 27.22
CA SER A 489 7.93 14.90 28.49
C SER A 489 9.12 13.94 28.45
N LEU A 490 9.49 13.46 27.26
CA LEU A 490 10.63 12.57 27.05
C LEU A 490 11.96 13.32 26.84
N GLY A 491 11.92 14.66 26.79
CA GLY A 491 13.10 15.50 26.66
C GLY A 491 13.65 15.63 25.23
N PHE A 492 12.80 15.43 24.22
CA PHE A 492 13.19 15.62 22.81
C PHE A 492 12.93 17.04 22.33
N THR A 493 13.85 17.56 21.52
CA THR A 493 13.53 18.60 20.54
C THR A 493 12.84 17.92 19.36
N TYR A 494 11.63 18.37 19.05
CA TYR A 494 10.77 17.71 18.08
C TYR A 494 10.13 18.71 17.13
N TYR A 495 10.43 18.54 15.84
CA TYR A 495 9.77 19.24 14.75
C TYR A 495 8.82 18.28 14.04
N SER A 496 7.65 18.78 13.70
CA SER A 496 6.67 18.05 12.90
C SER A 496 6.08 19.01 11.85
N ILE A 497 5.15 18.54 11.02
CA ILE A 497 4.60 19.33 9.91
C ILE A 497 3.32 20.02 10.35
N GLY A 498 3.31 21.36 10.33
CA GLY A 498 2.12 22.17 10.62
C GLY A 498 1.69 22.20 12.07
N ARG A 499 2.58 21.88 13.01
CA ARG A 499 2.32 21.91 14.46
C ARG A 499 3.42 22.70 15.17
N PRO A 500 3.13 23.31 16.33
CA PRO A 500 4.15 24.01 17.10
C PRO A 500 5.35 23.10 17.42
N PRO A 501 6.59 23.60 17.25
CA PRO A 501 7.79 22.84 17.60
C PRO A 501 7.89 22.65 19.11
N VAL A 502 8.50 21.54 19.51
CA VAL A 502 8.81 21.24 20.91
C VAL A 502 10.31 21.38 21.09
N PHE A 503 10.71 22.05 22.16
CA PHE A 503 12.11 22.19 22.54
C PHE A 503 12.34 21.51 23.88
N GLN A 504 13.55 20.98 24.06
CA GLN A 504 14.01 20.47 25.34
C GLN A 504 14.02 21.61 26.39
N GLU A 505 13.68 21.29 27.65
CA GLU A 505 13.74 22.29 28.73
C GLU A 505 15.17 22.83 28.89
N GLY A 506 15.31 24.17 28.86
CA GLY A 506 16.61 24.86 28.90
C GLY A 506 17.22 25.21 27.54
N ALA A 507 16.68 24.70 26.43
CA ALA A 507 17.07 25.13 25.07
C ALA A 507 16.20 26.32 24.64
N SER A 508 16.64 27.55 24.90
CA SER A 508 15.98 28.75 24.36
C SER A 508 16.21 28.87 22.85
N LYS A 509 15.24 29.42 22.11
CA LYS A 509 15.46 29.93 20.74
C LYS A 509 16.62 30.94 20.78
N SER A 510 17.77 30.57 20.21
CA SER A 510 18.78 31.53 19.80
C SER A 510 18.51 31.99 18.38
#